data_AF-A0A968NKL4-F1
#
_entry.id   AF-A0A968NKL4-F1
#
_cell.length_a   1.000
_cell.length_b   1.000
_cell.length_c   1.000
_cell.angle_alpha   90.00
_cell.angle_beta   90.00
_cell.angle_gamma   90.00
#
_symmetry.space_group_name_H-M   'P 1'
#
loop_
_entity.id
_entity.type
_entity.pdbx_description
1 polymer ?
#
loop_
_entity_poly.entity_id
_entity_poly.type
_entity_poly.pdbx_seq_one_letter_code
_entity_poly.pdbx_strand_id
1 'polypeptide(L)'
;MKSPALMWSLAKRYAVSTKEQAFGYVSEQFFNTHVQVQVELEQYLEQQALEIAPEFEIDSDKDSEFGELFRVWQGNEFIGSFYRSLDGSWVAQPAQGVFSPRLQSDEQAQLVLIAFCYGRQSV
;
A
#
# COMPACT_ATOMS: atom_id res chain seq x y z
N MET A 1 -13.56 -1.09 65.08
CA MET A 1 -13.31 -2.15 64.09
C MET A 1 -14.25 -1.96 62.91
N LYS A 2 -13.75 -1.90 61.67
CA LYS A 2 -14.61 -1.75 60.48
C LYS A 2 -15.35 -3.08 60.20
N SER A 3 -16.64 -3.02 59.87
CA SER A 3 -17.45 -4.21 59.57
C SER A 3 -16.86 -5.00 58.39
N PRO A 4 -16.75 -6.34 58.46
CA PRO A 4 -16.26 -7.19 57.37
C PRO A 4 -16.98 -6.95 56.03
N ALA A 5 -18.27 -6.62 56.06
CA ALA A 5 -19.05 -6.30 54.87
C ALA A 5 -18.62 -5.00 54.19
N LEU A 6 -18.22 -3.99 54.98
CA LEU A 6 -17.68 -2.72 54.46
C LEU A 6 -16.30 -2.92 53.85
N MET A 7 -15.46 -3.76 54.47
CA MET A 7 -14.14 -4.10 53.93
C MET A 7 -14.25 -4.85 52.59
N TRP A 8 -15.21 -5.76 52.46
CA TRP A 8 -15.49 -6.48 51.21
C TRP A 8 -16.04 -5.59 50.10
N SER A 9 -16.96 -4.67 50.43
CA SER A 9 -17.49 -3.69 49.47
C SER A 9 -16.41 -2.74 48.96
N LEU A 10 -15.47 -2.35 49.82
CA LEU A 10 -14.35 -1.49 49.45
C LEU A 10 -13.37 -2.25 48.55
N ALA A 11 -13.00 -3.48 48.90
CA ALA A 11 -12.10 -4.32 48.10
C ALA A 11 -12.66 -4.59 46.68
N LYS A 12 -13.97 -4.83 46.55
CA LYS A 12 -14.62 -4.97 45.24
C LYS A 12 -14.53 -3.71 44.38
N ARG A 13 -14.77 -2.53 44.97
CA ARG A 13 -14.67 -1.25 44.26
C ARG A 13 -13.25 -0.95 43.80
N TYR A 14 -12.25 -1.21 44.64
CA TYR A 14 -10.85 -1.08 44.25
C TYR A 14 -10.47 -2.04 43.12
N ALA A 15 -10.92 -3.30 43.18
CA ALA A 15 -10.65 -4.30 42.15
C ALA A 15 -11.32 -3.98 40.80
N VAL A 16 -12.50 -3.34 40.79
CA VAL A 16 -13.15 -2.89 39.54
C VAL A 16 -12.41 -1.68 38.96
N SER A 17 -12.09 -0.68 39.79
CA SER A 17 -11.36 0.52 39.36
C SER A 17 -9.97 0.19 38.79
N THR A 18 -9.25 -0.76 39.40
CA THR A 18 -7.94 -1.21 38.87
C THR A 18 -8.07 -2.00 37.57
N LYS A 19 -9.14 -2.78 37.38
CA LYS A 19 -9.40 -3.48 36.11
C LYS A 19 -9.74 -2.51 34.97
N GLU A 20 -10.55 -1.49 35.24
CA GLU A 20 -10.90 -0.47 34.26
C GLU A 20 -9.68 0.37 33.85
N GLN A 21 -8.84 0.75 34.83
CA GLN A 21 -7.58 1.46 34.56
C GLN A 21 -6.58 0.60 33.79
N ALA A 22 -6.43 -0.68 34.15
CA ALA A 22 -5.54 -1.60 33.43
C ALA A 22 -6.02 -1.85 32.00
N PHE A 23 -7.33 -1.97 31.77
CA PHE A 23 -7.90 -2.13 30.43
C PHE A 23 -7.65 -0.89 29.57
N GLY A 24 -7.86 0.31 30.11
CA GLY A 24 -7.57 1.57 29.43
C GLY A 24 -6.10 1.66 29.00
N TYR A 25 -5.17 1.41 29.93
CA TYR A 25 -3.73 1.44 29.67
C TYR A 25 -3.29 0.43 28.60
N VAL A 26 -3.82 -0.79 28.66
CA VAL A 26 -3.53 -1.83 27.66
C VAL A 26 -4.07 -1.41 26.29
N SER A 27 -5.29 -0.88 26.22
CA SER A 27 -5.88 -0.42 24.95
C SER A 27 -5.09 0.72 24.28
N GLU A 28 -4.60 1.67 25.07
CA GLU A 28 -3.78 2.78 24.59
C GLU A 28 -2.41 2.32 24.10
N GLN A 29 -1.77 1.38 24.82
CA GLN A 29 -0.52 0.76 24.36
C GLN A 29 -0.69 0.00 23.05
N PHE A 30 -1.77 -0.77 22.90
CA PHE A 30 -2.06 -1.47 21.65
C PHE A 30 -2.27 -0.48 20.48
N PHE A 31 -3.02 0.60 20.69
CA PHE A 31 -3.24 1.61 19.66
C PHE A 31 -1.93 2.31 19.27
N ASN A 32 -1.14 2.76 20.25
CA ASN A 32 0.13 3.43 19.99
C ASN A 32 1.13 2.53 19.26
N THR A 33 1.19 1.25 19.64
CA THR A 33 2.06 0.27 18.96
C THR A 33 1.61 0.07 17.52
N HIS A 34 0.30 -0.06 17.27
CA HIS A 34 -0.23 -0.25 15.91
C HIS A 34 0.02 0.97 15.02
N VAL A 35 -0.21 2.18 15.55
CA VAL A 35 0.08 3.43 14.82
C VAL A 35 1.57 3.54 14.51
N GLN A 36 2.44 3.21 15.46
CA GLN A 36 3.89 3.25 15.26
C GLN A 36 4.37 2.26 14.20
N VAL A 37 3.81 1.03 14.20
CA VAL A 37 4.10 0.01 13.17
C VAL A 37 3.60 0.45 11.79
N GLN A 38 2.45 1.11 11.70
CA GLN A 38 1.95 1.64 10.43
C GLN A 38 2.85 2.76 9.88
N VAL A 39 3.27 3.69 10.73
CA VAL A 39 4.20 4.76 10.34
C VAL A 39 5.56 4.20 9.93
N GLU A 40 6.08 3.19 10.64
CA GLU A 40 7.34 2.53 10.29
C GLU A 40 7.24 1.78 8.95
N LEU A 41 6.10 1.14 8.68
CA LEU A 41 5.83 0.49 7.39
C LEU A 41 5.72 1.52 6.26
N GLU A 42 5.01 2.62 6.46
CA GLU A 42 4.90 3.71 5.48
C GLU A 42 6.28 4.32 5.19
N GLN A 43 7.08 4.60 6.22
CA GLN A 43 8.45 5.10 6.06
C GLN A 43 9.36 4.10 5.35
N TYR A 44 9.24 2.82 5.66
CA TYR A 44 9.98 1.77 4.96
C TYR A 44 9.56 1.69 3.48
N LEU A 45 8.27 1.81 3.17
CA LEU A 45 7.76 1.84 1.80
C LEU A 45 8.20 3.11 1.06
N GLU A 46 8.24 4.27 1.71
CA GLU A 46 8.77 5.52 1.14
C GLU A 46 10.28 5.43 0.87
N GLN A 47 11.05 4.88 1.80
CA GLN A 47 12.49 4.67 1.63
C GLN A 47 12.79 3.64 0.54
N GLN A 48 12.03 2.55 0.50
CA GLN A 48 12.11 1.57 -0.60
C GLN A 48 11.65 2.18 -1.92
N ALA A 49 10.63 3.02 -1.95
CA ALA A 49 10.23 3.73 -3.16
C ALA A 49 11.35 4.67 -3.66
N LEU A 50 12.09 5.32 -2.75
CA LEU A 50 13.25 6.16 -3.08
C LEU A 50 14.49 5.36 -3.50
N GLU A 51 14.72 4.17 -2.94
CA GLU A 51 15.90 3.33 -3.20
C GLU A 51 15.69 2.36 -4.38
N ILE A 52 14.44 2.00 -4.67
CA ILE A 52 14.05 1.06 -5.73
C ILE A 52 13.56 1.77 -6.98
N ALA A 53 13.15 3.05 -6.96
CA ALA A 53 12.74 3.72 -8.19
C ALA A 53 13.94 3.88 -9.13
N PRO A 54 14.01 3.14 -10.25
CA PRO A 54 14.64 3.74 -11.42
C PRO A 54 13.79 4.92 -11.82
N GLU A 55 14.36 5.78 -12.65
CA GLU A 55 13.75 6.94 -13.30
C GLU A 55 12.55 6.55 -14.18
N PHE A 56 11.51 5.92 -13.62
CA PHE A 56 10.31 5.59 -14.34
C PHE A 56 9.40 6.81 -14.36
N GLU A 57 9.24 7.36 -15.55
CA GLU A 57 8.33 8.47 -15.80
C GLU A 57 7.06 7.94 -16.47
N ILE A 58 5.92 8.42 -16.01
CA ILE A 58 4.63 8.14 -16.63
C ILE A 58 4.06 9.44 -17.15
N ASP A 59 3.79 9.49 -18.44
CA ASP A 59 3.03 10.55 -19.07
C ASP A 59 1.71 10.00 -19.61
N SER A 60 0.75 10.89 -19.90
CA SER A 60 -0.48 10.54 -20.59
C SER A 60 -0.65 11.31 -21.89
N ASP A 61 -1.26 10.65 -22.86
CA ASP A 61 -1.66 11.20 -24.14
C ASP A 61 -3.11 10.82 -24.42
N LYS A 62 -3.83 11.70 -25.11
CA LYS A 62 -5.23 11.43 -25.50
C LYS A 62 -5.24 10.80 -26.88
N ASP A 63 -5.50 9.50 -26.91
CA ASP A 63 -5.76 8.77 -28.14
C ASP A 63 -7.22 9.01 -28.60
N SER A 64 -7.38 9.32 -29.88
CA SER A 64 -8.69 9.64 -30.46
C SER A 64 -9.65 8.45 -30.55
N GLU A 65 -9.13 7.22 -30.52
CA GLU A 65 -9.91 5.99 -30.67
C GLU A 65 -10.09 5.24 -29.33
N PHE A 66 -9.10 5.29 -28.44
CA PHE A 66 -9.06 4.49 -27.21
C PHE A 66 -9.15 5.29 -25.91
N GLY A 67 -9.16 6.63 -25.98
CA GLY A 67 -9.26 7.49 -24.79
C GLY A 67 -7.89 7.83 -24.22
N GLU A 68 -7.73 7.75 -22.90
CA GLU A 68 -6.45 8.10 -22.25
C GLU A 68 -5.46 6.93 -22.32
N LEU A 69 -4.31 7.19 -22.93
CA LEU A 69 -3.18 6.28 -23.05
C LEU A 69 -2.06 6.76 -22.13
N PHE A 70 -1.51 5.86 -21.33
CA PHE A 70 -0.38 6.14 -20.46
C PHE A 70 0.88 5.51 -21.04
N ARG A 71 1.98 6.25 -21.04
CA ARG A 71 3.29 5.81 -21.52
C ARG A 71 4.25 5.71 -20.34
N VAL A 72 4.96 4.60 -20.26
CA VAL A 72 5.99 4.35 -19.25
C VAL A 72 7.36 4.48 -19.90
N TRP A 73 8.22 5.27 -19.27
CA TRP A 73 9.58 5.56 -19.70
C TRP A 73 10.55 5.21 -18.60
N GLN A 74 11.79 4.84 -18.96
CA GLN A 74 12.91 4.74 -18.02
C GLN A 74 14.03 5.66 -18.52
N GLY A 75 14.16 6.84 -17.92
CA GLY A 75 14.96 7.92 -18.51
C GLY A 75 14.50 8.23 -19.96
N ASN A 76 15.37 8.03 -20.95
CA ASN A 76 15.04 8.23 -22.37
C ASN A 76 14.56 6.96 -23.09
N GLU A 77 14.40 5.83 -22.39
CA GLU A 77 13.95 4.57 -22.99
C GLU A 77 12.44 4.41 -22.86
N PHE A 78 11.75 4.17 -23.98
CA PHE A 78 10.32 3.84 -23.96
C PHE A 78 10.12 2.37 -23.57
N ILE A 79 9.46 2.14 -22.44
CA ILE A 79 9.20 0.81 -21.89
C ILE A 79 7.93 0.20 -22.48
N GLY A 80 6.89 1.00 -22.65
CA GLY A 80 5.60 0.55 -23.15
C GLY A 80 4.47 1.48 -22.76
N SER A 81 3.25 1.08 -23.12
CA SER A 81 2.05 1.84 -22.84
C SER A 81 1.01 1.00 -22.13
N PHE A 82 0.06 1.65 -21.46
CA PHE A 82 -1.13 1.00 -20.95
C PHE A 82 -2.34 1.90 -21.09
N TYR A 83 -3.51 1.32 -21.27
CA TYR A 83 -4.76 2.06 -21.46
C TYR A 83 -5.94 1.25 -20.96
N ARG A 84 -7.06 1.96 -20.76
CA ARG A 84 -8.32 1.32 -20.39
C ARG A 84 -9.10 0.93 -21.65
N SER A 85 -9.30 -0.37 -21.83
CA SER A 85 -10.10 -0.93 -22.91
C SER A 85 -11.61 -0.70 -22.66
N LEU A 86 -12.42 -0.78 -23.73
CA LEU A 86 -13.87 -0.54 -23.70
C LEU A 86 -14.64 -1.51 -22.79
N ASP A 87 -14.09 -2.70 -22.55
CA ASP A 87 -14.61 -3.68 -21.59
C ASP A 87 -14.31 -3.32 -20.13
N GLY A 88 -13.64 -2.19 -19.88
CA GLY A 88 -13.26 -1.70 -18.56
C GLY A 88 -11.96 -2.29 -18.03
N SER A 89 -11.34 -3.24 -18.74
CA SER A 89 -10.04 -3.82 -18.38
C SER A 89 -8.88 -2.90 -18.75
N TRP A 90 -7.78 -3.03 -18.02
CA TRP A 90 -6.52 -2.34 -18.32
C TRP A 90 -5.65 -3.22 -19.20
N VAL A 91 -5.18 -2.68 -20.32
CA VAL A 91 -4.30 -3.39 -21.25
C VAL A 91 -2.90 -2.81 -21.09
N ALA A 92 -1.92 -3.66 -20.77
CA ALA A 92 -0.51 -3.29 -20.78
C ALA A 92 0.12 -3.75 -22.11
N GLN A 93 0.89 -2.89 -22.77
CA GLN A 93 1.59 -3.17 -24.01
C GLN A 93 3.06 -2.80 -23.88
N PRO A 94 3.95 -3.77 -23.60
CA PRO A 94 5.38 -3.55 -23.62
C PRO A 94 5.84 -3.09 -25.01
N ALA A 95 6.76 -2.14 -25.08
CA ALA A 95 7.33 -1.65 -26.33
C ALA A 95 8.05 -2.75 -27.12
N GLN A 96 8.59 -3.75 -26.41
CA GLN A 96 9.30 -4.87 -27.00
C GLN A 96 8.63 -6.18 -26.61
N GLY A 97 7.67 -6.65 -27.41
CA GLY A 97 7.01 -7.93 -27.17
C GLY A 97 5.66 -8.00 -27.87
N VAL A 98 5.06 -9.18 -27.89
CA VAL A 98 3.70 -9.41 -28.44
C VAL A 98 2.68 -9.69 -27.32
N PHE A 99 3.11 -9.54 -26.06
CA PHE A 99 2.28 -9.83 -24.91
C PHE A 99 1.47 -8.59 -24.53
N SER A 100 0.15 -8.72 -24.43
CA SER A 100 -0.72 -7.62 -24.00
C SER A 100 -1.77 -8.11 -23.01
N PRO A 101 -1.43 -8.25 -21.71
CA PRO A 101 -2.36 -8.79 -20.73
C PRO A 101 -3.49 -7.80 -20.46
N ARG A 102 -4.67 -8.38 -20.19
CA ARG A 102 -5.82 -7.67 -19.64
C ARG A 102 -5.79 -7.78 -18.12
N LEU A 103 -5.86 -6.64 -17.45
CA LEU A 103 -5.63 -6.46 -16.03
C LEU A 103 -6.82 -5.72 -15.41
N GLN A 104 -6.94 -5.81 -14.09
CA GLN A 104 -8.10 -5.25 -13.37
C GLN A 104 -7.86 -3.83 -12.89
N SER A 105 -6.59 -3.40 -12.80
CA SER A 105 -6.23 -2.04 -12.40
C SER A 105 -5.03 -1.52 -13.19
N ASP A 106 -4.87 -0.19 -13.17
CA ASP A 106 -3.75 0.54 -13.73
C ASP A 106 -2.44 0.24 -13.01
N GLU A 107 -2.45 0.06 -11.68
CA GLU A 107 -1.23 -0.30 -10.95
C GLU A 107 -0.71 -1.67 -11.38
N GLN A 108 -1.61 -2.63 -11.67
CA GLN A 108 -1.21 -3.91 -12.24
C GLN A 108 -0.57 -3.74 -13.62
N ALA A 109 -1.09 -2.84 -14.46
CA ALA A 109 -0.53 -2.57 -15.79
C ALA A 109 0.86 -1.95 -15.71
N GLN A 110 1.03 -0.98 -14.81
CA GLN A 110 2.32 -0.37 -14.50
C GLN A 110 3.33 -1.41 -14.01
N LEU A 111 2.97 -2.23 -13.02
CA LEU A 111 3.85 -3.26 -12.46
C LEU A 111 4.29 -4.28 -13.51
N VAL A 112 3.39 -4.69 -14.41
CA VAL A 112 3.73 -5.61 -15.50
C VAL A 112 4.77 -4.99 -16.44
N LEU A 113 4.61 -3.72 -16.82
CA LEU A 113 5.56 -3.02 -17.69
C LEU A 113 6.93 -2.86 -17.02
N ILE A 114 6.95 -2.50 -15.74
CA ILE A 114 8.18 -2.37 -14.95
C ILE A 114 8.88 -3.73 -14.81
N ALA A 115 8.14 -4.79 -14.45
CA ALA A 115 8.68 -6.14 -14.31
C ALA A 115 9.24 -6.67 -15.64
N PHE A 116 8.58 -6.35 -16.75
CA PHE A 116 9.04 -6.72 -18.09
C PHE A 116 10.40 -6.10 -18.41
N CYS A 117 10.65 -4.85 -18.01
CA CYS A 117 11.95 -4.19 -18.21
C CYS A 117 13.07 -4.78 -17.35
N TYR A 118 12.83 -5.02 -16.08
CA TYR A 118 13.85 -5.61 -15.19
C TYR A 118 14.22 -7.03 -15.58
N GLY A 119 13.27 -7.82 -16.08
CA GLY A 119 13.52 -9.16 -16.61
C GLY A 119 14.51 -9.19 -17.79
N ARG A 120 14.79 -8.05 -18.44
CA ARG A 120 15.73 -7.94 -19.56
C ARG A 120 17.15 -7.58 -19.16
N GLN A 121 17.35 -6.93 -18.01
CA GLN A 121 18.67 -6.46 -17.56
C GLN A 121 19.55 -7.59 -16.98
N SER A 122 19.01 -8.80 -16.86
CA SER A 122 19.68 -9.96 -16.24
C SER A 122 20.26 -10.97 -17.24
N VAL A 123 20.48 -10.58 -18.50
CA VAL A 123 20.99 -11.47 -19.57
C VAL A 123 22.27 -10.95 -20.19
#